data_AF-A0A318Z2P3-F1
#
_entry.id   AF-A0A318Z2P3-F1
#
_cell.length_a   1.000
_cell.length_b   1.000
_cell.length_c   1.000
_cell.angle_alpha   90.00
_cell.angle_beta   90.00
_cell.angle_gamma   90.00
#
_symmetry.space_group_name_H-M   'P 1'
#
loop_
_entity.id
_entity.type
_entity.pdbx_description
1 polymer ?
#
loop_
_entity_poly.entity_id
_entity_poly.type
_entity_poly.pdbx_seq_one_letter_code
_entity_poly.pdbx_strand_id
1 'polypeptide(L)'
;MKAFYFLTSLAAGAAVAQQAQLCDQYATYTGGVYTINNNLWGKDAGSGSQCTTVNSASSAGTSWTTKWNCFDKKLVSQISRIPTAARWSYDNTGIRADVLEPLGSQIATATVEGQTWELWYGVNGAQKTYSFVAPTPITSFQGDVNDFFKYVTQNHGFPASSQYLITLQFGTEPFTGGPATLTVSDWSASVQ
;
A
#
# COMPACT_ATOMS: atom_id res chain seq x y z
N MET A 1 43.90 -4.33 -50.46
CA MET A 1 43.13 -4.85 -49.30
C MET A 1 42.47 -3.64 -48.62
N LYS A 2 41.23 -3.32 -49.00
CA LYS A 2 39.97 -3.44 -48.23
C LYS A 2 40.03 -2.76 -46.85
N ALA A 3 39.47 -1.54 -46.79
CA ALA A 3 39.06 -0.90 -45.54
C ALA A 3 37.87 -1.66 -44.95
N PHE A 4 37.94 -1.97 -43.66
CA PHE A 4 36.83 -2.55 -42.90
C PHE A 4 36.33 -1.52 -41.89
N TYR A 5 35.04 -1.18 -41.99
CA TYR A 5 34.30 -0.51 -40.92
C TYR A 5 33.59 -1.58 -40.10
N PHE A 6 33.79 -1.56 -38.78
CA PHE A 6 32.89 -2.22 -37.85
C PHE A 6 32.21 -1.16 -36.99
N LEU A 7 30.88 -1.21 -36.98
CA LEU A 7 30.00 -0.38 -36.16
C LEU A 7 29.53 -1.20 -34.95
N THR A 8 29.38 -0.51 -33.81
CA THR A 8 28.46 -0.78 -32.67
C THR A 8 28.81 -1.94 -31.72
N SER A 9 28.53 -1.91 -30.39
CA SER A 9 27.75 -1.00 -29.54
C SER A 9 27.97 -1.29 -28.04
N LEU A 10 27.73 -0.22 -27.25
CA LEU A 10 27.30 -0.09 -25.84
C LEU A 10 28.14 -0.69 -24.69
N ALA A 11 28.53 0.24 -23.81
CA ALA A 11 29.03 0.02 -22.46
C ALA A 11 27.95 -0.60 -21.54
N ALA A 12 28.37 -1.48 -20.64
CA ALA A 12 27.55 -1.91 -19.51
C ALA A 12 28.31 -1.68 -18.20
N GLY A 13 28.26 -0.44 -17.71
CA GLY A 13 28.42 -0.16 -16.29
C GLY A 13 27.04 0.10 -15.72
N ALA A 14 26.46 -0.85 -14.99
CA ALA A 14 25.25 -0.56 -14.21
C ALA A 14 25.66 0.28 -12.99
N ALA A 15 25.43 1.59 -13.04
CA ALA A 15 25.39 2.42 -11.84
C ALA A 15 24.06 2.15 -11.11
N VAL A 16 24.12 1.82 -9.83
CA VAL A 16 22.92 1.76 -8.98
C VAL A 16 22.55 3.19 -8.59
N ALA A 17 21.31 3.60 -8.88
CA ALA A 17 20.75 4.90 -8.53
C ALA A 17 20.59 5.06 -7.01
N GLN A 18 20.87 6.26 -6.50
CA GLN A 18 20.74 6.60 -5.09
C GLN A 18 19.25 6.89 -4.76
N GLN A 19 18.66 6.10 -3.86
CA GLN A 19 17.29 6.32 -3.36
C GLN A 19 17.18 7.67 -2.65
N ALA A 20 16.05 8.37 -2.82
CA ALA A 20 15.78 9.65 -2.15
C ALA A 20 14.67 9.52 -1.13
N GLN A 21 14.94 10.01 0.09
CA GLN A 21 14.01 9.99 1.21
C GLN A 21 13.45 11.38 1.47
N LEU A 22 12.13 11.45 1.59
CA LEU A 22 11.37 12.66 1.76
C LEU A 22 10.74 12.61 3.16
N CYS A 23 11.33 13.17 4.22
CA CYS A 23 10.78 13.09 5.59
C CYS A 23 10.16 14.38 6.11
N ASP A 24 10.53 15.52 5.53
CA ASP A 24 9.96 16.80 5.92
C ASP A 24 8.55 16.95 5.39
N GLN A 25 7.81 17.92 5.93
CA GLN A 25 6.38 18.04 5.66
C GLN A 25 6.05 18.02 4.16
N TYR A 26 6.90 18.66 3.35
CA TYR A 26 6.78 18.77 1.90
C TYR A 26 8.07 18.37 1.18
N ALA A 27 8.81 17.41 1.73
CA ALA A 27 9.96 16.90 1.01
C ALA A 27 9.50 16.28 -0.33
N THR A 28 10.18 16.64 -1.43
CA THR A 28 9.89 16.15 -2.79
C THR A 28 11.18 15.69 -3.49
N TYR A 29 11.03 14.75 -4.43
CA TYR A 29 12.14 14.31 -5.30
C TYR A 29 11.65 14.16 -6.73
N THR A 30 12.40 14.74 -7.67
CA THR A 30 12.10 14.72 -9.11
C THR A 30 13.18 13.96 -9.86
N GLY A 31 12.79 12.91 -10.59
CA GLY A 31 13.67 12.16 -11.49
C GLY A 31 12.98 11.89 -12.82
N GLY A 32 13.61 12.32 -13.92
CA GLY A 32 12.94 12.38 -15.23
C GLY A 32 11.76 13.36 -15.20
N VAL A 33 10.56 12.88 -15.56
CA VAL A 33 9.30 13.65 -15.53
C VAL A 33 8.47 13.44 -14.25
N TYR A 34 8.91 12.58 -13.33
CA TYR A 34 8.15 12.17 -12.14
C TYR A 34 8.62 12.90 -10.88
N THR A 35 7.65 13.35 -10.07
CA THR A 35 7.88 13.96 -8.76
C THR A 35 7.16 13.16 -7.67
N ILE A 36 7.90 12.60 -6.71
CA ILE A 36 7.38 11.89 -5.53
C ILE A 36 7.37 12.86 -4.35
N ASN A 37 6.36 12.79 -3.47
CA ASN A 37 6.16 13.74 -2.37
C ASN A 37 5.86 13.04 -1.04
N ASN A 38 6.47 13.53 0.04
CA ASN A 38 6.15 13.13 1.40
C ASN A 38 4.75 13.49 1.86
N ASN A 39 4.27 14.71 1.65
CA ASN A 39 2.90 15.18 1.86
C ASN A 39 2.24 15.00 3.25
N LEU A 40 2.83 15.62 4.29
CA LEU A 40 2.37 15.66 5.70
C LEU A 40 1.47 16.85 6.06
N TRP A 41 0.60 17.28 5.15
CA TRP A 41 -0.18 18.52 5.31
C TRP A 41 -0.99 18.60 6.64
N GLY A 42 -1.38 17.46 7.24
CA GLY A 42 -2.20 17.35 8.46
C GLY A 42 -1.45 17.12 9.78
N LYS A 43 -0.14 17.40 9.84
CA LYS A 43 0.70 16.99 10.98
C LYS A 43 0.51 17.65 12.33
N ASP A 44 -0.06 18.85 12.37
CA ASP A 44 -0.20 19.62 13.61
C ASP A 44 -1.59 19.44 14.28
N ALA A 45 -2.46 18.63 13.67
CA ALA A 45 -3.76 18.25 14.22
C ALA A 45 -3.68 17.04 15.20
N GLY A 46 -2.46 16.57 15.53
CA GLY A 46 -2.14 15.50 16.48
C GLY A 46 -0.67 15.06 16.32
N SER A 47 -0.25 13.91 16.87
CA SER A 47 1.18 13.61 17.11
C SER A 47 1.84 12.46 16.32
N GLY A 48 2.69 12.78 15.32
CA GLY A 48 3.48 11.79 14.53
C GLY A 48 4.04 12.32 13.20
N SER A 49 4.49 11.42 12.31
CA SER A 49 5.33 11.73 11.14
C SER A 49 5.20 10.77 9.93
N GLN A 50 5.67 11.22 8.76
CA GLN A 50 5.63 10.54 7.45
C GLN A 50 6.96 10.75 6.74
N CYS A 51 7.43 9.73 6.01
CA CYS A 51 8.55 9.77 5.11
C CYS A 51 8.26 9.00 3.80
N THR A 52 8.42 9.62 2.63
CA THR A 52 8.21 8.97 1.33
C THR A 52 9.54 8.69 0.66
N THR A 53 9.75 7.48 0.20
CA THR A 53 10.97 7.03 -0.45
C THR A 53 10.72 6.84 -1.94
N VAL A 54 11.60 7.43 -2.74
CA VAL A 54 11.65 7.19 -4.19
C VAL A 54 12.59 6.04 -4.47
N ASN A 55 12.04 4.96 -5.02
CA ASN A 55 12.81 3.77 -5.39
C ASN A 55 13.45 3.94 -6.77
N SER A 56 12.73 4.55 -7.73
CA SER A 56 13.26 4.93 -9.04
C SER A 56 12.44 6.07 -9.66
N ALA A 57 13.08 6.97 -10.41
CA ALA A 57 12.39 8.01 -11.18
C ALA A 57 13.23 8.42 -12.42
N SER A 58 12.78 8.04 -13.60
CA SER A 58 13.42 8.34 -14.89
C SER A 58 12.38 8.52 -16.01
N SER A 59 12.81 8.80 -17.25
CA SER A 59 11.91 8.82 -18.40
C SER A 59 11.21 7.48 -18.70
N ALA A 60 11.64 6.36 -18.09
CA ALA A 60 11.08 5.01 -18.25
C ALA A 60 10.05 4.61 -17.17
N GLY A 61 9.83 5.41 -16.13
CA GLY A 61 8.90 5.09 -15.06
C GLY A 61 9.33 5.59 -13.67
N THR A 62 8.39 5.50 -12.72
CA THR A 62 8.61 5.83 -11.31
C THR A 62 8.12 4.70 -10.41
N SER A 63 8.86 4.45 -9.33
CA SER A 63 8.49 3.54 -8.25
C SER A 63 8.75 4.26 -6.93
N TRP A 64 7.78 4.23 -6.03
CA TRP A 64 7.83 4.98 -4.79
C TRP A 64 7.04 4.31 -3.68
N THR A 65 7.47 4.57 -2.46
CA THR A 65 6.80 4.16 -1.22
C THR A 65 6.54 5.40 -0.39
N THR A 66 5.37 5.48 0.24
CA THR A 66 5.07 6.54 1.23
C THR A 66 4.88 5.90 2.60
N LYS A 67 5.60 6.41 3.60
CA LYS A 67 5.40 6.07 5.01
C LYS A 67 4.73 7.25 5.66
N TRP A 68 3.65 7.09 6.41
CA TRP A 68 3.00 8.23 7.03
C TRP A 68 2.36 8.05 8.39
N ASN A 69 2.16 9.19 9.06
CA ASN A 69 1.22 9.49 10.14
C ASN A 69 0.72 10.92 9.87
N CYS A 70 -0.56 11.26 10.12
CA CYS A 70 -1.06 12.44 10.87
C CYS A 70 -2.55 12.80 10.59
N PHE A 71 -3.46 13.21 11.49
CA PHE A 71 -3.57 13.04 12.95
C PHE A 71 -4.96 13.33 13.57
N ASP A 72 -6.01 13.72 12.85
CA ASP A 72 -7.34 13.86 13.46
C ASP A 72 -8.07 12.52 13.47
N LYS A 73 -7.78 11.80 14.53
CA LYS A 73 -8.37 10.52 14.86
C LYS A 73 -9.88 10.67 15.01
N LYS A 74 -10.64 10.05 14.12
CA LYS A 74 -12.08 9.82 14.33
C LYS A 74 -12.28 8.48 15.01
N LEU A 75 -13.22 8.43 15.96
CA LEU A 75 -13.72 7.13 16.37
C LEU A 75 -14.29 6.44 15.14
N VAL A 76 -14.09 5.13 15.00
CA VAL A 76 -14.63 4.39 13.85
C VAL A 76 -16.15 4.57 13.75
N SER A 77 -16.83 4.68 14.88
CA SER A 77 -18.27 5.01 14.96
C SER A 77 -18.67 6.37 14.39
N GLN A 78 -17.73 7.31 14.26
CA GLN A 78 -17.93 8.64 13.69
C GLN A 78 -17.58 8.68 12.19
N ILE A 79 -17.03 7.60 11.64
CA ILE A 79 -16.67 7.53 10.24
C ILE A 79 -17.90 7.09 9.44
N SER A 80 -18.29 7.92 8.48
CA SER A 80 -19.37 7.67 7.55
C SER A 80 -18.91 6.80 6.38
N ARG A 81 -17.75 7.12 5.79
CA ARG A 81 -17.20 6.45 4.61
C ARG A 81 -15.68 6.50 4.58
N ILE A 82 -15.08 5.47 4.00
CA ILE A 82 -13.66 5.41 3.64
C ILE A 82 -13.56 4.90 2.20
N PRO A 83 -13.97 5.70 1.19
CA PRO A 83 -13.88 5.25 -0.20
C PRO A 83 -12.40 5.11 -0.58
N THR A 84 -12.08 4.01 -1.25
CA THR A 84 -10.74 3.66 -1.70
C THR A 84 -10.78 3.03 -3.09
N ALA A 85 -9.72 3.23 -3.86
CA ALA A 85 -9.48 2.48 -5.08
C ALA A 85 -7.99 2.11 -5.16
N ALA A 86 -7.71 0.92 -5.67
CA ALA A 86 -6.35 0.42 -5.84
C ALA A 86 -6.24 -0.37 -7.14
N ARG A 87 -5.30 0.01 -8.01
CA ARG A 87 -4.95 -0.72 -9.22
C ARG A 87 -3.48 -1.04 -9.24
N TRP A 88 -3.16 -2.31 -9.32
CA TRP A 88 -1.81 -2.78 -9.20
C TRP A 88 -1.56 -4.04 -10.01
N SER A 89 -0.30 -4.30 -10.31
CA SER A 89 0.13 -5.53 -10.96
C SER A 89 1.51 -5.96 -10.48
N TYR A 90 1.75 -7.27 -10.47
CA TYR A 90 3.08 -7.84 -10.42
C TYR A 90 3.53 -8.29 -11.81
N ASP A 91 4.78 -7.96 -12.16
CA ASP A 91 5.44 -8.49 -13.37
C ASP A 91 5.78 -10.00 -13.23
N ASN A 92 5.88 -10.50 -12.00
CA ASN A 92 6.17 -11.88 -11.67
C ASN A 92 5.29 -12.34 -10.49
N THR A 93 4.41 -13.32 -10.75
CA THR A 93 3.51 -13.91 -9.75
C THR A 93 4.05 -15.21 -9.13
N GLY A 94 5.22 -15.69 -9.54
CA GLY A 94 5.95 -16.79 -8.92
C GLY A 94 6.65 -16.40 -7.61
N ILE A 95 6.03 -15.49 -6.87
CA ILE A 95 6.52 -14.95 -5.60
C ILE A 95 5.57 -15.30 -4.47
N ARG A 96 6.10 -15.31 -3.26
CA ARG A 96 5.31 -15.27 -2.03
C ARG A 96 5.33 -13.83 -1.52
N ALA A 97 4.29 -13.08 -1.84
CA ALA A 97 4.03 -11.73 -1.34
C ALA A 97 2.59 -11.66 -0.83
N ASP A 98 2.34 -10.71 0.07
CA ASP A 98 1.07 -10.51 0.75
C ASP A 98 0.72 -11.70 1.68
N VAL A 99 -0.57 -11.93 1.95
CA VAL A 99 -0.99 -12.80 3.04
C VAL A 99 -1.00 -14.28 2.64
N LEU A 100 0.14 -14.97 2.79
CA LEU A 100 0.21 -16.43 2.60
C LEU A 100 -0.66 -17.19 3.61
N GLU A 101 -0.70 -16.70 4.85
CA GLU A 101 -1.62 -17.10 5.92
C GLU A 101 -1.82 -15.89 6.85
N PRO A 102 -3.04 -15.34 6.98
CA PRO A 102 -3.28 -14.24 7.90
C PRO A 102 -3.05 -14.69 9.34
N LEU A 103 -2.74 -13.74 10.23
CA LEU A 103 -2.59 -14.06 11.65
C LEU A 103 -3.85 -14.75 12.20
N GLY A 104 -3.66 -15.88 12.88
CA GLY A 104 -4.71 -16.61 13.58
C GLY A 104 -5.36 -17.70 12.74
N SER A 105 -6.68 -17.75 12.73
CA SER A 105 -7.47 -18.75 11.98
C SER A 105 -8.63 -18.09 11.27
N GLN A 106 -9.09 -18.72 10.18
CA GLN A 106 -10.36 -18.34 9.57
C GLN A 106 -11.50 -18.53 10.59
N ILE A 107 -12.31 -17.49 10.77
CA ILE A 107 -13.45 -17.49 11.70
C ILE A 107 -14.79 -17.40 10.99
N ALA A 108 -14.81 -16.93 9.74
CA ALA A 108 -16.01 -16.79 8.95
C ALA A 108 -15.72 -16.66 7.44
N THR A 109 -16.80 -16.67 6.67
CA THR A 109 -16.84 -16.17 5.29
C THR A 109 -17.76 -14.95 5.29
N ALA A 110 -17.22 -13.79 4.92
CA ALA A 110 -17.91 -12.49 4.96
C ALA A 110 -18.28 -12.03 3.55
N THR A 111 -19.45 -11.43 3.38
CA THR A 111 -19.82 -10.74 2.13
C THR A 111 -19.82 -9.23 2.39
N VAL A 112 -18.90 -8.51 1.75
CA VAL A 112 -18.72 -7.04 1.88
C VAL A 112 -18.50 -6.48 0.49
N GLU A 113 -19.17 -5.37 0.14
CA GLU A 113 -19.09 -4.73 -1.19
C GLU A 113 -19.42 -5.70 -2.35
N GLY A 114 -20.35 -6.64 -2.12
CA GLY A 114 -20.74 -7.65 -3.13
C GLY A 114 -19.68 -8.71 -3.40
N GLN A 115 -18.59 -8.75 -2.62
CA GLN A 115 -17.52 -9.73 -2.73
C GLN A 115 -17.46 -10.63 -1.51
N THR A 116 -17.05 -11.88 -1.72
CA THR A 116 -16.83 -12.85 -0.66
C THR A 116 -15.39 -12.80 -0.21
N TRP A 117 -15.19 -12.77 1.11
CA TRP A 117 -13.90 -12.72 1.77
C TRP A 117 -13.81 -13.86 2.78
N GLU A 118 -12.66 -14.52 2.84
CA GLU A 118 -12.32 -15.35 4.00
C GLU A 118 -11.93 -14.39 5.13
N LEU A 119 -12.70 -14.40 6.21
CA LEU A 119 -12.41 -13.55 7.37
C LEU A 119 -11.59 -14.34 8.38
N TRP A 120 -10.39 -13.84 8.62
CA TRP A 120 -9.45 -14.36 9.60
C TRP A 120 -9.36 -13.42 10.80
N TYR A 121 -9.15 -14.01 11.98
CA TYR A 121 -8.91 -13.25 13.19
C TYR A 121 -7.75 -13.84 13.97
N GLY A 122 -6.84 -12.95 14.37
CA GLY A 122 -5.66 -13.29 15.13
C GLY A 122 -5.31 -12.23 16.16
N VAL A 123 -4.52 -12.64 17.15
CA VAL A 123 -4.09 -11.78 18.24
C VAL A 123 -2.57 -11.87 18.36
N ASN A 124 -1.90 -10.72 18.35
CA ASN A 124 -0.45 -10.60 18.59
C ASN A 124 -0.22 -9.58 19.71
N GLY A 125 -0.07 -10.08 20.94
CA GLY A 125 0.01 -9.24 22.14
C GLY A 125 -1.27 -8.41 22.33
N ALA A 126 -1.13 -7.09 22.36
CA ALA A 126 -2.26 -6.17 22.49
C ALA A 126 -2.99 -5.90 21.16
N GLN A 127 -2.38 -6.23 20.02
CA GLN A 127 -2.97 -6.00 18.70
C GLN A 127 -3.90 -7.16 18.34
N LYS A 128 -5.13 -6.81 17.94
CA LYS A 128 -6.13 -7.73 17.39
C LYS A 128 -6.32 -7.42 15.92
N THR A 129 -6.17 -8.42 15.06
CA THR A 129 -6.14 -8.23 13.61
C THR A 129 -7.27 -9.00 12.96
N TYR A 130 -8.14 -8.29 12.26
CA TYR A 130 -9.08 -8.87 11.31
C TYR A 130 -8.47 -8.77 9.92
N SER A 131 -8.44 -9.89 9.19
CA SER A 131 -7.94 -9.92 7.81
C SER A 131 -9.03 -10.46 6.90
N PHE A 132 -9.39 -9.67 5.88
CA PHE A 132 -10.32 -10.09 4.84
C PHE A 132 -9.50 -10.51 3.63
N VAL A 133 -9.52 -11.81 3.30
CA VAL A 133 -8.73 -12.38 2.22
C VAL A 133 -9.63 -12.68 1.03
N ALA A 134 -9.26 -12.15 -0.14
CA ALA A 134 -9.95 -12.45 -1.38
C ALA A 134 -9.61 -13.88 -1.85
N PRO A 135 -10.60 -14.71 -2.25
CA PRO A 135 -10.34 -16.07 -2.74
C PRO A 135 -9.44 -16.13 -3.99
N THR A 136 -9.40 -15.05 -4.76
CA THR A 136 -8.54 -14.87 -5.93
C THR A 136 -7.98 -13.44 -5.96
N PRO A 137 -6.77 -13.20 -6.52
CA PRO A 137 -6.19 -11.85 -6.58
C PRO A 137 -7.10 -10.80 -7.24
N ILE A 138 -7.25 -9.65 -6.58
CA ILE A 138 -7.99 -8.48 -7.09
C ILE A 138 -6.99 -7.39 -7.44
N THR A 139 -6.64 -7.29 -8.72
CA THR A 139 -5.68 -6.29 -9.24
C THR A 139 -6.28 -4.91 -9.46
N SER A 140 -7.61 -4.80 -9.43
CA SER A 140 -8.36 -3.54 -9.52
C SER A 140 -9.52 -3.56 -8.52
N PHE A 141 -9.33 -2.91 -7.39
CA PHE A 141 -10.32 -2.77 -6.33
C PHE A 141 -10.88 -1.35 -6.28
N GLN A 142 -12.19 -1.23 -6.03
CA GLN A 142 -12.86 0.02 -5.68
C GLN A 142 -13.99 -0.33 -4.70
N GLY A 143 -14.07 0.40 -3.59
CA GLY A 143 -15.10 0.19 -2.58
C GLY A 143 -14.93 1.09 -1.37
N ASP A 144 -15.66 0.80 -0.30
CA ASP A 144 -15.60 1.54 0.97
C ASP A 144 -15.02 0.69 2.11
N VAL A 145 -13.87 1.10 2.67
CA VAL A 145 -13.22 0.39 3.80
C VAL A 145 -14.10 0.44 5.06
N ASN A 146 -14.97 1.44 5.20
CA ASN A 146 -15.86 1.53 6.35
C ASN A 146 -16.86 0.37 6.40
N ASP A 147 -17.18 -0.26 5.28
CA ASP A 147 -18.11 -1.40 5.27
C ASP A 147 -17.49 -2.65 5.91
N PHE A 148 -16.17 -2.78 5.86
CA PHE A 148 -15.43 -3.80 6.62
C PHE A 148 -15.48 -3.52 8.12
N PHE A 149 -15.33 -2.26 8.54
CA PHE A 149 -15.50 -1.86 9.95
C PHE A 149 -16.92 -2.11 10.44
N LYS A 150 -17.95 -1.76 9.65
CA LYS A 150 -19.36 -2.05 9.97
C LYS A 150 -19.59 -3.55 10.15
N TYR A 151 -19.06 -4.37 9.25
CA TYR A 151 -19.16 -5.83 9.34
C TYR A 151 -18.58 -6.35 10.66
N VAL A 152 -17.33 -6.01 11.01
CA VAL A 152 -16.73 -6.51 12.26
C VAL A 152 -17.36 -5.93 13.52
N THR A 153 -17.91 -4.71 13.46
CA THR A 153 -18.69 -4.14 14.56
C THR A 153 -19.98 -4.92 14.79
N GLN A 154 -20.72 -5.22 13.73
CA GLN A 154 -22.02 -5.90 13.82
C GLN A 154 -21.89 -7.39 14.15
N ASN A 155 -20.93 -8.08 13.53
CA ASN A 155 -20.83 -9.54 13.59
C ASN A 155 -19.81 -10.07 14.61
N HIS A 156 -18.83 -9.24 15.00
CA HIS A 156 -17.70 -9.69 15.83
C HIS A 156 -17.41 -8.75 17.01
N GLY A 157 -18.28 -7.77 17.27
CA GLY A 157 -18.20 -6.91 18.46
C GLY A 157 -17.00 -5.96 18.46
N PHE A 158 -16.51 -5.53 17.28
CA PHE A 158 -15.46 -4.51 17.21
C PHE A 158 -15.93 -3.19 17.88
N PRO A 159 -15.19 -2.66 18.86
CA PRO A 159 -15.65 -1.54 19.69
C PRO A 159 -15.45 -0.18 18.99
N ALA A 160 -16.21 0.07 17.93
CA ALA A 160 -16.09 1.26 17.08
C ALA A 160 -16.31 2.60 17.82
N SER A 161 -17.00 2.59 18.96
CA SER A 161 -17.22 3.76 19.81
C SER A 161 -16.03 4.14 20.69
N SER A 162 -14.99 3.30 20.77
CA SER A 162 -13.79 3.57 21.57
C SER A 162 -12.47 3.37 20.81
N GLN A 163 -12.54 2.98 19.54
CA GLN A 163 -11.37 2.81 18.67
C GLN A 163 -11.28 3.94 17.65
N TYR A 164 -10.09 4.51 17.52
CA TYR A 164 -9.79 5.56 16.56
C TYR A 164 -9.12 5.00 15.30
N LEU A 165 -9.50 5.50 14.12
CA LEU A 165 -8.73 5.26 12.91
C LEU A 165 -7.47 6.14 12.92
N ILE A 166 -6.30 5.51 12.80
CA ILE A 166 -5.00 6.20 12.91
C ILE A 166 -4.13 6.08 11.66
N THR A 167 -4.41 5.10 10.80
CA THR A 167 -3.58 4.75 9.65
C THR A 167 -4.45 4.13 8.56
N LEU A 168 -4.15 4.45 7.30
CA LEU A 168 -4.83 3.92 6.11
C LEU A 168 -3.81 3.71 4.99
N GLN A 169 -3.25 2.52 4.85
CA GLN A 169 -2.13 2.27 3.93
C GLN A 169 -2.51 1.27 2.84
N PHE A 170 -1.75 1.31 1.75
CA PHE A 170 -1.78 0.33 0.68
C PHE A 170 -0.37 0.07 0.17
N GLY A 171 -0.08 -1.19 -0.12
CA GLY A 171 1.25 -1.65 -0.49
C GLY A 171 1.26 -3.17 -0.58
N THR A 172 2.44 -3.77 -0.42
CA THR A 172 2.65 -5.22 -0.45
C THR A 172 3.60 -5.65 0.66
N GLU A 173 3.44 -6.89 1.13
CA GLU A 173 4.30 -7.53 2.15
C GLU A 173 5.05 -8.72 1.53
N PRO A 174 6.23 -8.53 0.91
CA PRO A 174 6.97 -9.62 0.27
C PRO A 174 7.63 -10.55 1.30
N PHE A 175 7.52 -11.88 1.11
CA PHE A 175 8.17 -12.91 1.94
C PHE A 175 9.37 -13.57 1.24
N THR A 176 9.15 -14.22 0.09
CA THR A 176 10.20 -14.94 -0.67
C THR A 176 9.89 -14.97 -2.16
N GLY A 177 10.89 -14.88 -3.04
CA GLY A 177 10.72 -14.93 -4.51
C GLY A 177 11.39 -13.73 -5.21
N GLY A 178 11.32 -13.69 -6.54
CA GLY A 178 11.79 -12.57 -7.36
C GLY A 178 12.77 -12.95 -8.48
N PRO A 179 13.24 -11.97 -9.28
CA PRO A 179 12.90 -10.54 -9.22
C PRO A 179 11.42 -10.28 -9.52
N ALA A 180 10.82 -9.33 -8.81
CA ALA A 180 9.42 -8.95 -8.99
C ALA A 180 9.20 -7.48 -8.63
N THR A 181 8.37 -6.81 -9.40
CA THR A 181 8.02 -5.39 -9.33
C THR A 181 6.54 -5.26 -9.06
N LEU A 182 6.17 -4.77 -7.88
CA LEU A 182 4.82 -4.24 -7.68
C LEU A 182 4.73 -2.89 -8.38
N THR A 183 3.87 -2.83 -9.38
CA THR A 183 3.50 -1.57 -10.01
C THR A 183 2.14 -1.17 -9.47
N VAL A 184 2.11 -0.16 -8.59
CA VAL A 184 0.87 0.49 -8.17
C VAL A 184 0.55 1.58 -9.17
N SER A 185 -0.30 1.26 -10.13
CA SER A 185 -0.73 2.21 -11.15
C SER A 185 -1.67 3.29 -10.61
N ASP A 186 -2.47 2.96 -9.59
CA ASP A 186 -3.39 3.89 -8.94
C ASP A 186 -3.63 3.45 -7.49
N TRP A 187 -3.59 4.38 -6.54
CA TRP A 187 -4.14 4.18 -5.21
C TRP A 187 -4.73 5.50 -4.70
N SER A 188 -5.96 5.45 -4.21
CA SER A 188 -6.64 6.58 -3.62
C SER A 188 -7.44 6.14 -2.41
N ALA A 189 -7.52 7.00 -1.39
CA ALA A 189 -8.36 6.78 -0.23
C ALA A 189 -8.72 8.11 0.45
N SER A 190 -9.87 8.15 1.13
CA SER A 190 -10.24 9.29 1.99
C SER A 190 -11.02 8.81 3.21
N VAL A 191 -11.04 9.57 4.30
CA VAL A 191 -11.81 9.25 5.52
C VAL A 191 -12.82 10.37 5.76
N GLN A 192 -14.11 10.03 5.76
CA GLN A 192 -15.23 10.97 5.85
C GLN A 192 -16.01 10.77 7.14
#